data_AF-A0A935B5F6-F1
#
_entry.id   AF-A0A935B5F6-F1
#
_cell.length_a   1.000
_cell.length_b   1.000
_cell.length_c   1.000
_cell.angle_alpha   90.00
_cell.angle_beta   90.00
_cell.angle_gamma   90.00
#
_symmetry.space_group_name_H-M   'P 1'
#
loop_
_entity.id
_entity.type
_entity.pdbx_description
1 polymer ?
#
loop_
_entity_poly.entity_id
_entity_poly.type
_entity_poly.pdbx_seq_one_letter_code
_entity_poly.pdbx_strand_id
1 'polypeptide(L)'
;RTETLFETIAAGKASVLTDQIERFVPDGIELASGDKVAADVVVAATGLELLFLGGISVSVDGEPVDATERLTYKGTMLEGVPNLAFAFGYTRLVVDVEVRALM
;
A
#
# COMPACT_ATOMS: atom_id res chain seq x y z
N ARG A 1 3.04 24.42 -16.87
CA ARG A 1 2.06 24.16 -15.79
C ARG A 1 1.33 22.89 -16.21
N THR A 2 1.43 21.81 -15.43
CA THR A 2 0.82 20.53 -15.80
C THR A 2 -0.68 20.61 -15.54
N GLU A 3 -1.49 20.09 -16.45
CA GLU A 3 -2.94 20.00 -16.29
C GLU A 3 -3.28 19.07 -15.11
N THR A 4 -4.32 19.41 -14.37
CA THR A 4 -4.84 18.58 -13.26
C THR A 4 -5.74 17.46 -13.77
N LEU A 5 -6.04 16.48 -12.90
CA LEU A 5 -6.97 15.40 -13.19
C LEU A 5 -8.34 15.92 -13.65
N PHE A 6 -8.92 16.88 -12.91
CA PHE A 6 -10.25 17.42 -13.20
C PHE A 6 -10.27 18.23 -14.50
N GLU A 7 -9.23 19.02 -14.77
CA GLU A 7 -9.09 19.74 -16.04
C GLU A 7 -9.01 18.76 -17.22
N THR A 8 -8.29 17.65 -17.07
CA THR A 8 -8.14 16.62 -18.11
C THR A 8 -9.48 15.93 -18.42
N ILE A 9 -10.24 15.58 -17.38
CA ILE A 9 -11.58 14.98 -17.53
C ILE A 9 -12.54 15.98 -18.16
N ALA A 10 -12.56 17.24 -17.67
CA ALA A 10 -13.43 18.29 -18.21
C ALA A 10 -13.11 18.62 -19.69
N ALA A 11 -11.85 18.49 -20.11
CA ALA A 11 -11.43 18.63 -21.49
C ALA A 11 -11.77 17.42 -22.39
N GLY A 12 -12.39 16.37 -21.84
CA GLY A 12 -12.75 15.15 -22.57
C GLY A 12 -11.56 14.27 -22.96
N LYS A 13 -10.37 14.53 -22.40
CA LYS A 13 -9.14 13.76 -22.68
C LYS A 13 -9.04 12.47 -21.86
N ALA A 14 -9.89 12.31 -20.85
CA ALA A 14 -9.98 11.12 -20.02
C ALA A 14 -11.45 10.83 -19.66
N SER A 15 -11.78 9.55 -19.52
CA SER A 15 -13.09 9.07 -19.11
C SER A 15 -13.01 8.31 -17.79
N VAL A 16 -14.06 8.40 -16.98
CA VAL A 16 -14.23 7.60 -15.77
C VAL A 16 -15.38 6.64 -16.00
N LEU A 17 -15.13 5.35 -15.76
CA LEU A 17 -16.15 4.31 -15.82
C LEU A 17 -16.34 3.75 -14.41
N THR A 18 -17.60 3.59 -14.00
CA THR A 18 -17.98 3.01 -12.71
C THR A 18 -18.64 1.66 -12.97
N ASP A 19 -17.89 0.58 -12.80
CA ASP A 19 -18.35 -0.80 -13.02
C ASP A 19 -17.41 -1.80 -12.32
N GLN A 20 -17.76 -3.08 -12.35
CA GLN A 20 -16.88 -4.18 -11.96
C GLN A 20 -16.16 -4.76 -13.18
N ILE A 21 -14.87 -5.01 -13.02
CA ILE A 21 -14.08 -5.73 -14.02
C ILE A 21 -14.46 -7.22 -13.96
N GLU A 22 -14.95 -7.78 -15.06
CA GLU A 22 -15.26 -9.20 -15.18
C GLU A 22 -13.98 -9.99 -15.49
N ARG A 23 -13.27 -9.60 -16.56
CA ARG A 23 -11.98 -10.22 -16.93
C ARG A 23 -11.16 -9.38 -17.89
N PHE A 24 -9.87 -9.70 -17.97
CA PHE A 24 -8.99 -9.24 -19.03
C PHE A 24 -9.17 -10.07 -20.30
N VAL A 25 -9.10 -9.41 -21.44
CA VAL A 25 -9.13 -10.02 -22.77
C VAL A 25 -7.95 -9.49 -23.60
N PRO A 26 -7.54 -10.15 -24.70
CA PRO A 26 -6.32 -9.80 -25.42
C PRO A 26 -6.21 -8.35 -25.91
N ASP A 27 -7.36 -7.68 -26.11
CA ASP A 27 -7.48 -6.32 -26.64
C ASP A 27 -8.18 -5.36 -25.66
N GLY A 28 -8.27 -5.73 -24.37
CA GLY A 28 -8.84 -4.83 -23.36
C GLY A 28 -9.40 -5.52 -22.11
N ILE A 29 -10.45 -4.93 -21.56
CA ILE A 29 -11.11 -5.35 -20.32
C ILE A 29 -12.62 -5.48 -20.58
N GLU A 30 -13.21 -6.60 -20.20
CA GLU A 30 -14.67 -6.75 -20.14
C GLU A 30 -15.18 -6.41 -18.74
N LEU A 31 -16.29 -5.69 -18.70
CA LEU A 31 -16.99 -5.30 -17.49
C LEU A 31 -18.16 -6.24 -17.22
N ALA A 32 -18.59 -6.34 -15.95
CA ALA A 32 -19.70 -7.20 -15.55
C ALA A 32 -21.04 -6.78 -16.18
N SER A 33 -21.17 -5.52 -16.58
CA SER A 33 -22.30 -5.01 -17.37
C SER A 33 -22.38 -5.58 -18.79
N GLY A 34 -21.30 -6.20 -19.29
CA GLY A 34 -21.15 -6.67 -20.66
C GLY A 34 -20.44 -5.68 -21.59
N ASP A 35 -20.14 -4.46 -21.12
CA ASP A 35 -19.36 -3.48 -21.88
C ASP A 35 -17.87 -3.87 -21.96
N LYS A 36 -17.19 -3.35 -22.98
CA LYS A 36 -15.76 -3.59 -23.20
C LYS A 36 -14.97 -2.28 -23.29
N VAL A 37 -13.90 -2.22 -22.51
CA VAL A 37 -12.91 -1.13 -22.56
C VAL A 37 -11.71 -1.62 -23.38
N ALA A 38 -11.57 -1.14 -24.62
CA ALA A 38 -10.41 -1.44 -25.44
C ALA A 38 -9.15 -0.79 -24.85
N ALA A 39 -8.06 -1.54 -24.75
CA ALA A 39 -6.81 -1.04 -24.18
C ALA A 39 -5.59 -1.78 -24.74
N ASP A 40 -4.59 -1.02 -25.18
CA ASP A 40 -3.27 -1.57 -25.55
C ASP A 40 -2.36 -1.76 -24.33
N VAL A 41 -2.58 -0.95 -23.27
CA VAL A 41 -1.79 -0.95 -22.03
C VAL A 41 -2.72 -0.80 -20.84
N VAL A 42 -2.49 -1.60 -19.81
CA VAL A 42 -3.19 -1.51 -18.53
C VAL A 42 -2.18 -1.19 -17.43
N VAL A 43 -2.47 -0.19 -16.62
CA VAL A 43 -1.68 0.17 -15.44
C VAL A 43 -2.47 -0.16 -14.18
N ALA A 44 -1.99 -1.13 -13.41
CA ALA A 44 -2.58 -1.47 -12.11
C ALA A 44 -2.12 -0.46 -11.06
N ALA A 45 -3.01 0.45 -10.67
CA ALA A 45 -2.83 1.39 -9.57
C ALA A 45 -3.59 0.92 -8.30
N THR A 46 -3.61 -0.40 -8.04
CA THR A 46 -4.41 -1.05 -6.98
C THR A 46 -3.78 -1.01 -5.58
N GLY A 47 -2.73 -0.21 -5.38
CA GLY A 47 -2.08 -0.05 -4.09
C GLY A 47 -1.04 -1.14 -3.79
N LEU A 48 -0.79 -1.39 -2.50
CA LEU A 48 0.24 -2.29 -1.99
C LEU A 48 -0.36 -3.28 -0.99
N GLU A 49 0.09 -4.53 -1.02
CA GLU A 49 -0.10 -5.47 0.09
C GLU A 49 1.01 -5.24 1.12
N LEU A 50 0.64 -4.78 2.31
CA LEU A 50 1.60 -4.44 3.35
C LEU A 50 1.96 -5.68 4.17
N LEU A 51 3.23 -6.05 4.16
CA LEU A 51 3.78 -7.09 5.03
C LEU A 51 4.35 -6.44 6.29
N PHE A 52 3.75 -6.74 7.45
CA PHE A 52 4.28 -6.31 8.74
C PHE A 52 5.70 -6.87 8.91
N LEU A 53 6.66 -6.00 9.28
CA LEU A 53 8.09 -6.33 9.38
C LEU A 53 8.69 -7.02 8.13
N GLY A 54 8.09 -6.82 6.95
CA GLY A 54 8.54 -7.50 5.72
C GLY A 54 8.31 -9.03 5.75
N GLY A 55 7.40 -9.52 6.60
CA GLY A 55 7.07 -10.95 6.71
C GLY A 55 7.89 -11.72 7.75
N ILE A 56 8.71 -11.04 8.55
CA ILE A 56 9.46 -11.69 9.64
C ILE A 56 8.50 -12.17 10.73
N SER A 57 8.61 -13.45 11.09
CA SER A 57 7.92 -14.02 12.25
C SER A 57 8.59 -13.58 13.54
N VAL A 58 7.81 -13.06 14.48
CA VAL A 58 8.29 -12.64 15.80
C VAL A 58 7.75 -13.60 16.85
N SER A 59 8.57 -13.97 17.82
CA SER A 59 8.18 -14.77 18.98
C SER A 59 8.80 -14.21 20.27
N VAL A 60 8.10 -14.35 21.39
CA VAL A 60 8.61 -14.05 22.73
C VAL A 60 8.49 -15.33 23.54
N ASP A 61 9.59 -15.77 24.16
CA ASP A 61 9.65 -17.02 24.94
C ASP A 61 9.18 -18.28 24.19
N GLY A 62 9.35 -18.30 22.87
CA GLY A 62 8.93 -19.40 22.00
C GLY A 62 7.49 -19.33 21.49
N GLU A 63 6.69 -18.39 22.00
CA GLU A 63 5.32 -18.18 21.57
C GLU A 63 5.25 -17.15 20.42
N PRO A 64 4.57 -17.48 19.30
CA PRO A 64 4.38 -16.54 18.19
C PRO A 64 3.64 -15.27 18.62
N VAL A 65 4.09 -14.13 18.10
CA VAL A 65 3.41 -12.85 18.28
C VAL A 65 2.58 -12.53 17.05
N ASP A 66 1.27 -12.43 17.23
CA ASP A 66 0.38 -11.83 16.23
C ASP A 66 0.40 -10.30 16.39
N ALA A 67 0.97 -9.61 15.40
CA ALA A 67 1.06 -8.15 15.42
C ALA A 67 -0.30 -7.46 15.20
N THR A 68 -1.29 -8.15 14.65
CA THR A 68 -2.63 -7.57 14.40
C THR A 68 -3.42 -7.38 15.69
N GLU A 69 -3.05 -8.09 16.75
CA GLU A 69 -3.67 -8.02 18.07
C GLU A 69 -2.92 -7.10 19.06
N ARG A 70 -1.89 -6.37 18.59
CA ARG A 70 -0.98 -5.62 19.46
C ARG A 70 -0.97 -4.13 19.13
N LEU A 71 -0.85 -3.31 20.17
CA LEU A 71 -0.72 -1.88 20.00
C LEU A 71 0.72 -1.49 19.65
N THR A 72 0.82 -0.50 18.75
CA THR A 72 2.11 0.14 18.48
C THR A 72 2.29 1.31 19.45
N TYR A 73 3.36 1.26 20.24
CA TYR A 73 3.76 2.36 21.13
C TYR A 73 4.78 3.27 20.44
N LYS A 74 4.54 4.58 20.48
CA LYS A 74 5.35 5.63 19.83
C LYS A 74 5.63 5.40 18.33
N GLY A 75 4.77 4.65 17.64
CA GLY A 75 4.91 4.37 16.21
C GLY A 75 6.07 3.42 15.85
N THR A 76 6.81 2.90 16.83
CA THR A 76 8.03 2.11 16.59
C THR A 76 8.14 0.86 17.43
N MET A 77 7.48 0.77 18.59
CA MET A 77 7.56 -0.39 19.48
C MET A 77 6.27 -1.20 19.43
N LEU A 78 6.36 -2.51 19.57
CA LEU A 78 5.20 -3.39 19.61
C LEU A 78 4.91 -3.82 21.05
N GLU A 79 3.65 -3.73 21.46
CA GLU A 79 3.19 -4.16 22.78
C GLU A 79 3.57 -5.62 23.07
N GLY A 80 4.15 -5.85 24.25
CA GLY A 80 4.55 -7.18 24.71
C GLY A 80 5.77 -7.75 24.00
N VAL A 81 6.47 -6.99 23.15
CA VAL A 81 7.71 -7.43 22.50
C VAL A 81 8.89 -6.58 22.95
N PRO A 82 9.66 -7.04 23.95
CA PRO A 82 10.83 -6.30 24.41
C PRO A 82 11.89 -6.24 23.30
N ASN A 83 12.65 -5.13 23.28
CA ASN A 83 13.77 -4.92 22.35
C ASN A 83 13.42 -4.97 20.85
N LEU A 84 12.14 -4.94 20.47
CA LEU A 84 11.71 -4.80 19.08
C LEU A 84 11.37 -3.34 18.79
N ALA A 85 12.08 -2.77 17.81
CA ALA A 85 11.72 -1.50 17.20
C ALA A 85 11.60 -1.69 15.68
N PHE A 86 10.58 -1.09 15.08
CA PHE A 86 10.39 -1.06 13.63
C PHE A 86 10.07 0.35 13.17
N ALA A 87 10.36 0.62 11.90
CA ALA A 87 10.04 1.90 11.27
C ALA A 87 9.22 1.61 10.01
N PHE A 88 8.07 2.28 9.90
CA PHE A 88 7.31 2.34 8.66
C PHE A 88 7.81 3.54 7.85
N GLY A 89 8.45 3.29 6.71
CA GLY A 89 8.85 4.40 5.85
C GLY A 89 9.60 4.05 4.58
N TYR A 90 8.89 4.15 3.45
CA TYR A 90 9.37 4.92 2.31
C TYR A 90 8.21 5.59 1.55
N THR A 91 7.63 6.63 2.16
CA THR A 91 6.92 7.70 1.44
C THR A 91 7.22 9.02 2.14
N ARG A 92 8.43 9.55 1.96
CA ARG A 92 8.88 10.91 2.33
C ARG A 92 8.48 11.40 3.75
N LEU A 93 9.12 10.87 4.78
CA LEU A 93 9.28 11.53 6.09
C LEU A 93 10.77 11.55 6.42
N VAL A 94 11.37 12.74 6.53
CA VAL A 94 12.70 12.89 7.12
C VAL A 94 12.53 12.67 8.61
N VAL A 95 13.13 11.60 9.13
CA VAL A 95 13.51 11.51 10.54
C VAL A 95 14.98 11.13 10.59
N ASP A 96 15.77 12.05 11.13
CA ASP A 96 17.17 11.80 11.46
C ASP A 96 17.19 10.98 12.76
N VAL A 97 17.95 9.88 12.78
CA VAL A 97 18.09 9.03 13.97
C VAL A 97 19.56 9.00 14.36
N GLU A 98 19.94 9.80 15.36
CA GLU A 98 21.23 9.67 16.04
C GLU A 98 21.04 8.83 17.31
N VAL A 99 21.57 7.60 17.29
CA VAL A 99 21.65 6.74 18.49
C VAL A 99 23.02 6.93 19.12
N ARG A 100 23.07 7.57 20.28
CA ARG A 100 24.21 7.48 21.21
C ARG A 100 23.89 6.48 22.30
N ALA A 101 24.51 5.32 22.24
CA ALA A 101 24.61 4.42 23.39
C ALA A 101 25.70 4.95 24.33
N LEU A 102 25.36 5.15 25.60
CA LEU A 102 26.31 5.30 26.69
C LEU A 102 26.12 4.12 27.64
N MET A 103 27.25 3.48 27.98
CA MET A 103 27.38 2.58 29.13
C MET A 103 27.30 3.37 30.44
#